data_AF-A0A960KTW9-F1
#
_entry.id   AF-A0A960KTW9-F1
#
_cell.length_a   1.000
_cell.length_b   1.000
_cell.length_c   1.000
_cell.angle_alpha   90.00
_cell.angle_beta   90.00
_cell.angle_gamma   90.00
#
_symmetry.space_group_name_H-M   'P 1'
#
loop_
_entity.id
_entity.type
_entity.pdbx_description
1 polymer ?
#
loop_
_entity_poly.entity_id
_entity_poly.type
_entity_poly.pdbx_seq_one_letter_code
_entity_poly.pdbx_strand_id
1 'polypeptide(L)'
;MEEVILQIKAGQISEQAKRAIVMGFMPLEPEVLLEAIYHIVSKQMDLIEEAKAAVESMPETVLTGFFENRELVPELLGFYLVNFEIKSEPKSQILLNPNTPAPDLTRVAPGIDPKLLDLVVNNQVKILEDPELIQALRQNPGIGVNHIQRLDEYERLLLRELVDPAETLEQKNIEDVEREALEHAKDFVRTFGKESVSIRDMVSDGDEEKKDSLIKQLSVMTVPQRVQAAIKGNREVRQTLIRDANKLVSSAVIKSPRITEAEVEFYSNMRSLNSEVIRSIALNREWMSNYKIIHNLVKNPRTPIDISLKLLPRLVQRDMKQLEMDKGVPDAIRRTAKRMWKSAKR
;
A
#
# COMPACT_ATOMS: atom_id res chain seq x y z
N MET A 1 46.24 4.26 -7.19
CA MET A 1 45.21 4.94 -6.36
C MET A 1 44.07 3.99 -6.00
N GLU A 2 43.60 3.13 -6.91
CA GLU A 2 42.76 1.94 -6.58
C GLU A 2 43.36 1.05 -5.48
N GLU A 3 44.69 0.99 -5.38
CA GLU A 3 45.42 0.24 -4.36
C GLU A 3 45.11 0.69 -2.92
N VAL A 4 44.82 1.98 -2.70
CA VAL A 4 44.43 2.50 -1.39
C VAL A 4 43.03 2.00 -1.02
N ILE A 5 42.08 2.04 -1.96
CA ILE A 5 40.71 1.51 -1.76
C ILE A 5 40.75 0.00 -1.51
N LEU A 6 41.61 -0.74 -2.23
CA LEU A 6 41.85 -2.17 -2.00
C LEU A 6 42.40 -2.45 -0.59
N GLN A 7 43.36 -1.65 -0.11
CA GLN A 7 43.89 -1.77 1.25
C GLN A 7 42.86 -1.40 2.33
N ILE A 8 41.99 -0.40 2.08
CA ILE A 8 40.85 -0.06 2.94
C ILE A 8 39.87 -1.24 3.00
N LYS A 9 39.51 -1.80 1.84
CA LYS A 9 38.61 -2.96 1.75
C LYS A 9 39.19 -4.18 2.47
N ALA A 10 40.49 -4.41 2.34
CA ALA A 10 41.24 -5.48 3.01
C ALA A 10 41.50 -5.23 4.51
N GLY A 11 41.16 -4.05 5.04
CA GLY A 11 41.30 -3.73 6.47
C GLY A 11 42.74 -3.55 6.95
N GLN A 12 43.69 -3.29 6.05
CA GLN A 12 45.14 -3.26 6.35
C GLN A 12 45.66 -1.88 6.80
N ILE A 13 44.77 -0.90 7.01
CA ILE A 13 45.14 0.50 7.28
C ILE A 13 45.07 0.80 8.77
N SER A 14 46.09 1.49 9.29
CA SER A 14 46.17 1.89 10.69
C SER A 14 45.08 2.89 11.08
N GLU A 15 44.65 2.90 12.35
CA GLU A 15 43.64 3.84 12.85
C GLU A 15 44.02 5.32 12.63
N GLN A 16 45.31 5.64 12.72
CA GLN A 16 45.82 6.99 12.43
C GLN A 16 45.63 7.35 10.95
N ALA A 17 45.90 6.41 10.04
CA ALA A 17 45.70 6.63 8.61
C ALA A 17 44.22 6.73 8.24
N LYS A 18 43.33 5.94 8.87
CA LYS A 18 41.87 6.08 8.69
C LYS A 18 41.38 7.47 9.08
N ARG A 19 41.79 7.95 10.26
CA ARG A 19 41.46 9.31 10.74
C ARG A 19 42.02 10.39 9.81
N ALA A 20 43.25 10.25 9.33
CA ALA A 20 43.86 11.21 8.40
C ALA A 20 43.13 11.29 7.05
N ILE A 21 42.63 10.15 6.54
CA ILE A 21 41.79 10.10 5.33
C ILE A 21 40.46 10.80 5.59
N VAL A 22 39.77 10.45 6.67
CA VAL A 22 38.45 11.02 6.99
C VAL A 22 38.51 12.54 7.21
N MET A 23 39.58 13.05 7.82
CA MET A 23 39.79 14.49 7.99
C MET A 23 40.26 15.21 6.71
N GLY A 24 40.50 14.49 5.60
CA GLY A 24 40.94 15.09 4.34
C GLY A 24 42.41 15.52 4.31
N PHE A 25 43.25 15.04 5.24
CA PHE A 25 44.67 15.41 5.31
C PHE A 25 45.59 14.62 4.37
N MET A 26 45.07 13.58 3.72
CA MET A 26 45.81 12.80 2.74
C MET A 26 45.67 13.40 1.33
N PRO A 27 46.75 13.49 0.53
CA PRO A 27 46.71 14.02 -0.83
C PRO A 27 46.15 12.97 -1.80
N LEU A 28 44.85 12.69 -1.67
CA LEU A 28 44.11 11.80 -2.56
C LEU A 28 43.30 12.63 -3.56
N GLU A 29 43.01 12.03 -4.71
CA GLU A 29 42.01 12.59 -5.62
C GLU A 29 40.64 12.61 -4.93
N PRO A 30 39.80 13.64 -5.17
CA PRO A 30 38.55 13.79 -4.46
C PRO A 30 37.58 12.60 -4.59
N GLU A 31 37.56 11.96 -5.77
CA GLU A 31 36.72 10.77 -6.03
C GLU A 31 37.15 9.60 -5.13
N VAL A 32 38.45 9.33 -5.09
CA VAL A 32 39.06 8.29 -4.24
C VAL A 32 38.84 8.59 -2.76
N LEU A 33 38.89 9.87 -2.39
CA LEU A 33 38.66 10.32 -1.02
C LEU A 33 37.22 10.05 -0.57
N LEU A 34 36.22 10.36 -1.41
CA LEU A 34 34.80 10.11 -1.10
C LEU A 34 34.52 8.59 -1.00
N GLU A 35 35.04 7.77 -1.90
CA GLU A 35 34.92 6.31 -1.78
C GLU A 35 35.61 5.77 -0.51
N ALA A 36 36.77 6.31 -0.17
CA ALA A 36 37.50 5.93 1.03
C ALA A 36 36.72 6.32 2.30
N ILE A 37 36.15 7.52 2.36
CA ILE A 37 35.31 7.99 3.47
C ILE A 37 34.12 7.03 3.64
N TYR A 38 33.42 6.68 2.56
CA TYR A 38 32.34 5.71 2.60
C TYR A 38 32.79 4.39 3.23
N HIS A 39 33.86 3.76 2.73
CA HIS A 39 34.31 2.45 3.21
C HIS A 39 34.83 2.44 4.65
N ILE A 40 35.37 3.56 5.14
CA ILE A 40 35.86 3.70 6.51
C ILE A 40 34.69 3.93 7.46
N VAL A 41 33.86 4.95 7.19
CA VAL A 41 32.80 5.38 8.10
C VAL A 41 31.65 4.37 8.13
N SER A 42 31.38 3.67 7.03
CA SER A 42 30.37 2.60 7.01
C SER A 42 30.69 1.45 7.97
N LYS A 43 31.97 1.23 8.29
CA LYS A 43 32.44 0.23 9.26
C LYS A 43 32.68 0.81 10.66
N GLN A 44 32.91 2.12 10.76
CA GLN A 44 33.30 2.79 12.00
C GLN A 44 32.58 4.15 12.10
N MET A 45 31.33 4.09 12.54
CA MET A 45 30.43 5.26 12.64
C MET A 45 30.92 6.34 13.61
N ASP A 46 31.86 6.02 14.50
CA ASP A 46 32.46 6.98 15.43
C ASP A 46 33.18 8.15 14.71
N LEU A 47 33.57 7.95 13.44
CA LEU A 47 34.31 8.94 12.63
C LEU A 47 33.41 9.82 11.75
N ILE A 48 32.09 9.74 11.93
CA ILE A 48 31.13 10.40 11.03
C ILE A 48 31.16 11.92 11.14
N GLU A 49 31.43 12.47 12.33
CA GLU A 49 31.46 13.91 12.54
C GLU A 49 32.69 14.54 11.88
N GLU A 50 33.86 13.89 11.96
CA GLU A 50 35.03 14.32 11.20
C GLU A 50 34.80 14.21 9.69
N ALA A 51 34.11 13.17 9.24
CA ALA A 51 33.76 12.98 7.83
C ALA A 51 32.82 14.10 7.33
N LYS A 52 31.80 14.46 8.11
CA LYS A 52 30.86 15.54 7.77
C LYS A 52 31.60 16.85 7.55
N ALA A 53 32.46 17.22 8.49
CA ALA A 53 33.26 18.44 8.38
C ALA A 53 34.13 18.45 7.10
N ALA A 54 34.74 17.30 6.75
CA ALA A 54 35.53 17.19 5.53
C ALA A 54 34.67 17.34 4.26
N VAL A 55 33.56 16.60 4.17
CA VAL A 55 32.68 16.60 2.98
C VAL A 55 31.98 17.95 2.80
N GLU A 56 31.51 18.59 3.87
CA GLU A 56 30.87 19.91 3.82
C GLU A 56 31.85 21.03 3.43
N SER A 57 33.15 20.85 3.73
CA SER A 57 34.20 21.78 3.32
C SER A 57 34.59 21.67 1.83
N MET A 58 34.19 20.58 1.15
CA MET A 58 34.54 20.37 -0.26
C MET A 58 33.80 21.34 -1.20
N PRO A 59 34.44 21.77 -2.30
CA PRO A 59 33.78 22.57 -3.32
C PRO A 59 32.59 21.84 -3.95
N GLU A 60 31.48 22.54 -4.16
CA GLU A 60 30.26 21.96 -4.75
C GLU A 60 30.51 21.38 -6.15
N THR A 61 31.39 21.99 -6.94
CA THR A 61 31.75 21.51 -8.28
C THR A 61 32.35 20.10 -8.26
N VAL A 62 33.12 19.78 -7.22
CA VAL A 62 33.75 18.47 -7.04
C VAL A 62 32.71 17.43 -6.66
N LEU A 63 31.83 17.77 -5.70
CA LEU A 63 30.75 16.87 -5.28
C LEU A 63 29.75 16.62 -6.42
N THR A 64 29.37 17.65 -7.18
CA THR A 64 28.48 17.52 -8.33
C THR A 64 29.09 16.59 -9.39
N GLY A 65 30.36 16.79 -9.76
CA GLY A 65 31.03 15.94 -10.73
C GLY A 65 31.14 14.48 -10.28
N PHE A 66 31.37 14.25 -8.98
CA PHE A 66 31.39 12.90 -8.42
C PHE A 66 30.00 12.24 -8.51
N PHE A 67 28.94 12.90 -8.03
CA PHE A 67 27.59 12.31 -8.00
C PHE A 67 26.90 12.23 -9.38
N GLU A 68 27.40 12.94 -10.38
CA GLU A 68 26.99 12.79 -11.79
C GLU A 68 27.35 11.40 -12.35
N ASN A 69 28.37 10.75 -11.78
CA ASN A 69 28.79 9.42 -12.21
C ASN A 69 27.68 8.37 -11.94
N ARG A 70 27.21 7.74 -13.02
CA ARG A 70 26.16 6.71 -13.01
C ARG A 70 26.66 5.31 -12.70
N GLU A 71 27.96 5.12 -12.56
CA GLU A 71 28.57 3.84 -12.18
C GLU A 71 28.77 3.72 -10.66
N LEU A 72 28.38 4.75 -9.89
CA LEU A 72 28.46 4.72 -8.45
C LEU A 72 27.56 3.64 -7.85
N VAL A 73 28.10 3.01 -6.81
CA VAL A 73 27.46 1.95 -6.03
C VAL A 73 26.24 2.51 -5.28
N PRO A 74 25.06 1.85 -5.32
CA PRO A 74 23.84 2.32 -4.64
C PRO A 74 24.03 2.66 -3.16
N GLU A 75 24.73 1.80 -2.44
CA GLU A 75 24.98 1.95 -1.00
C GLU A 75 25.83 3.19 -0.68
N LEU A 76 26.71 3.60 -1.59
CA LEU A 76 27.50 4.82 -1.44
C LEU A 76 26.62 6.06 -1.60
N LEU A 77 25.75 6.09 -2.61
CA LEU A 77 24.80 7.18 -2.82
C LEU A 77 23.85 7.33 -1.62
N GLY A 78 23.28 6.21 -1.14
CA GLY A 78 22.43 6.18 0.04
C GLY A 78 23.15 6.67 1.30
N PHE A 79 24.40 6.25 1.50
CA PHE A 79 25.21 6.69 2.63
C PHE A 79 25.42 8.20 2.65
N TYR A 80 25.76 8.80 1.52
CA TYR A 80 25.94 10.26 1.41
C TYR A 80 24.62 11.02 1.54
N LEU A 81 23.55 10.51 0.94
CA LEU A 81 22.24 11.13 0.98
C LEU A 81 21.65 11.20 2.40
N VAL A 82 21.81 10.14 3.20
CA VAL A 82 21.20 10.02 4.53
C VAL A 82 22.04 10.69 5.62
N ASN A 83 23.37 10.61 5.53
CA ASN A 83 24.24 10.96 6.65
C ASN A 83 24.88 12.35 6.56
N PHE A 84 24.82 13.02 5.40
CA PHE A 84 25.52 14.28 5.15
C PHE A 84 24.54 15.36 4.70
N GLU A 85 24.77 16.59 5.15
CA GLU A 85 24.02 17.76 4.69
C GLU A 85 24.61 18.29 3.38
N ILE A 86 24.17 17.71 2.27
CA ILE A 86 24.65 18.06 0.93
C ILE A 86 23.85 19.25 0.39
N LYS A 87 24.55 20.24 -0.15
CA LYS A 87 23.96 21.44 -0.78
C LYS A 87 23.11 21.09 -2.01
N SER A 88 22.30 22.05 -2.46
CA SER A 88 21.25 21.79 -3.46
C SER A 88 21.76 21.24 -4.79
N GLU A 89 22.88 21.76 -5.33
CA GLU A 89 23.39 21.36 -6.65
C GLU A 89 23.91 19.91 -6.66
N PRO A 90 24.85 19.49 -5.77
CA PRO A 90 25.29 18.10 -5.75
C PRO A 90 24.17 17.13 -5.31
N LYS A 91 23.29 17.56 -4.39
CA LYS A 91 22.14 16.75 -3.96
C LYS A 91 21.19 16.45 -5.12
N SER A 92 21.01 17.39 -6.05
CA SER A 92 20.18 17.15 -7.24
C SER A 92 20.72 15.99 -8.10
N GLN A 93 22.04 15.85 -8.22
CA GLN A 93 22.68 14.76 -8.96
C GLN A 93 22.40 13.41 -8.31
N ILE A 94 22.49 13.33 -6.97
CA ILE A 94 22.14 12.12 -6.22
C ILE A 94 20.67 11.76 -6.43
N LEU A 95 19.74 12.72 -6.34
CA LEU A 95 18.31 12.45 -6.51
C LEU A 95 17.94 12.02 -7.94
N LEU A 96 18.69 12.49 -8.95
CA LEU A 96 18.51 12.12 -10.36
C LEU A 96 19.23 10.81 -10.74
N ASN A 97 20.14 10.33 -9.91
CA ASN A 97 20.92 9.13 -10.20
C ASN A 97 20.02 7.89 -10.14
N PRO A 98 19.98 7.05 -11.20
CA PRO A 98 19.13 5.86 -11.23
C PRO A 98 19.52 4.82 -10.17
N ASN A 99 20.79 4.80 -9.72
CA ASN A 99 21.28 3.86 -8.73
C ASN A 99 20.94 4.27 -7.29
N THR A 100 20.37 5.45 -7.06
CA THR A 100 20.01 5.90 -5.71
C THR A 100 18.95 4.97 -5.11
N PRO A 101 19.20 4.37 -3.93
CA PRO A 101 18.25 3.46 -3.30
C PRO A 101 16.93 4.15 -2.94
N ALA A 102 15.80 3.56 -3.33
CA ALA A 102 14.47 4.08 -2.99
C ALA A 102 14.21 4.19 -1.47
N PRO A 103 14.63 3.22 -0.62
CA PRO A 103 14.45 3.33 0.83
C PRO A 103 15.18 4.52 1.46
N ASP A 104 16.34 4.91 0.91
CA ASP A 104 17.09 6.05 1.41
C ASP A 104 16.45 7.38 0.98
N LEU A 105 15.87 7.44 -0.23
CA LEU A 105 15.01 8.55 -0.66
C LEU A 105 13.81 8.72 0.29
N THR A 106 13.17 7.62 0.68
CA THR A 106 12.03 7.63 1.62
C THR A 106 12.43 8.23 2.97
N ARG A 107 13.63 7.93 3.48
CA ARG A 107 14.12 8.48 4.75
C ARG A 107 14.36 9.98 4.69
N VAL A 108 14.91 10.48 3.59
CA VAL A 108 15.26 11.91 3.47
C VAL A 108 14.12 12.77 2.93
N ALA A 109 13.10 12.16 2.31
CA ALA A 109 11.96 12.83 1.67
C ALA A 109 11.31 13.95 2.52
N PRO A 110 11.09 13.81 3.84
CA PRO A 110 10.52 14.88 4.67
C PRO A 110 11.38 16.15 4.77
N GLY A 111 12.70 16.04 4.56
CA GLY A 111 13.68 17.13 4.67
C GLY A 111 14.25 17.62 3.34
N ILE A 112 13.71 17.18 2.19
CA ILE A 112 14.14 17.64 0.88
C ILE A 112 13.67 19.09 0.65
N ASP A 113 14.56 19.93 0.10
CA ASP A 113 14.23 21.30 -0.27
C ASP A 113 13.08 21.37 -1.28
N PRO A 114 12.17 22.36 -1.18
CA PRO A 114 11.03 22.49 -2.09
C PRO A 114 11.41 22.55 -3.57
N LYS A 115 12.60 23.09 -3.90
CA LYS A 115 13.12 23.18 -5.27
C LYS A 115 13.50 21.83 -5.88
N LEU A 116 13.86 20.85 -5.04
CA LEU A 116 14.30 19.52 -5.46
C LEU A 116 13.17 18.49 -5.36
N LEU A 117 12.07 18.81 -4.69
CA LEU A 117 10.90 17.93 -4.56
C LEU A 117 10.34 17.51 -5.92
N ASP A 118 10.30 18.43 -6.89
CA ASP A 118 9.84 18.13 -8.25
C ASP A 118 10.66 16.99 -8.89
N LEU A 119 11.96 16.89 -8.62
CA LEU A 119 12.80 15.83 -9.18
C LEU A 119 12.37 14.45 -8.66
N VAL A 120 12.11 14.35 -7.37
CA VAL A 120 11.72 13.08 -6.73
C VAL A 120 10.28 12.71 -7.06
N VAL A 121 9.35 13.68 -7.03
CA VAL A 121 7.93 13.46 -7.37
C VAL A 121 7.77 13.03 -8.82
N ASN A 122 8.59 13.53 -9.75
CA ASN A 122 8.51 13.13 -11.14
C ASN A 122 9.23 11.80 -11.44
N ASN A 123 9.98 11.24 -10.47
CA ASN A 123 10.66 9.97 -10.63
C ASN A 123 9.74 8.78 -10.30
N GLN A 124 8.89 8.43 -11.26
CA GLN A 124 7.92 7.33 -11.14
C GLN A 124 8.58 5.99 -10.81
N VAL A 125 9.77 5.73 -11.38
CA VAL A 125 10.47 4.45 -11.18
C VAL A 125 10.78 4.23 -9.70
N LYS A 126 11.26 5.26 -8.99
CA LYS A 126 11.57 5.17 -7.56
C LYS A 126 10.31 5.04 -6.69
N ILE A 127 9.21 5.67 -7.10
CA ILE A 127 7.92 5.54 -6.42
C ILE A 127 7.34 4.13 -6.58
N LEU A 128 7.55 3.48 -7.73
CA LEU A 128 7.16 2.09 -7.94
C LEU A 128 8.06 1.10 -7.18
N GLU A 129 9.37 1.40 -7.07
CA GLU A 129 10.33 0.59 -6.29
C GLU A 129 10.01 0.60 -4.78
N ASP A 130 9.69 1.77 -4.20
CA ASP A 130 9.31 1.91 -2.80
C ASP A 130 8.05 2.79 -2.63
N PRO A 131 6.86 2.19 -2.52
CA PRO A 131 5.60 2.93 -2.35
C PRO A 131 5.53 3.76 -1.05
N GLU A 132 6.35 3.46 -0.03
CA GLU A 132 6.39 4.25 1.20
C GLU A 132 6.90 5.68 0.94
N LEU A 133 7.64 5.89 -0.15
CA LEU A 133 8.11 7.20 -0.60
C LEU A 133 6.97 8.21 -0.78
N ILE A 134 5.78 7.76 -1.21
CA ILE A 134 4.59 8.62 -1.34
C ILE A 134 4.21 9.23 0.01
N GLN A 135 4.17 8.41 1.06
CA GLN A 135 3.80 8.87 2.40
C GLN A 135 4.87 9.79 2.98
N ALA A 136 6.15 9.46 2.78
CA ALA A 136 7.26 10.28 3.24
C ALA A 136 7.30 11.65 2.55
N LEU A 137 7.04 11.72 1.23
CA LEU A 137 6.94 12.98 0.49
C LEU A 137 5.78 13.86 0.99
N ARG A 138 4.64 13.27 1.36
CA ARG A 138 3.50 14.01 1.92
C ARG A 138 3.78 14.63 3.30
N GLN A 139 4.75 14.09 4.04
CA GLN A 139 5.17 14.66 5.33
C GLN A 139 6.08 15.89 5.16
N ASN A 140 6.59 16.16 3.96
CA ASN A 140 7.45 17.30 3.71
C ASN A 140 6.65 18.62 3.80
N PRO A 141 7.08 19.62 4.61
CA PRO A 141 6.37 20.89 4.76
C PRO A 141 6.34 21.75 3.48
N GLY A 142 7.26 21.49 2.54
CA GLY A 142 7.37 22.17 1.26
C GLY A 142 6.51 21.59 0.14
N ILE A 143 5.70 20.56 0.40
CA ILE A 143 4.91 19.90 -0.65
C ILE A 143 3.76 20.80 -1.15
N GLY A 144 3.74 21.08 -2.46
CA GLY A 144 2.70 21.87 -3.10
C GLY A 144 1.47 21.04 -3.53
N VAL A 145 0.37 21.73 -3.83
CA VAL A 145 -0.89 21.10 -4.29
C VAL A 145 -0.69 20.25 -5.55
N ASN A 146 0.14 20.71 -6.49
CA ASN A 146 0.44 19.97 -7.72
C ASN A 146 1.21 18.67 -7.45
N HIS A 147 2.11 18.67 -6.46
CA HIS A 147 2.83 17.46 -6.05
C HIS A 147 1.85 16.45 -5.45
N ILE A 148 0.94 16.91 -4.57
CA ILE A 148 -0.08 16.07 -3.95
C ILE A 148 -0.98 15.42 -5.02
N GLN A 149 -1.44 16.19 -6.01
CA GLN A 149 -2.28 15.65 -7.10
C GLN A 149 -1.57 14.56 -7.90
N ARG A 150 -0.27 14.73 -8.20
CA ARG A 150 0.53 13.70 -8.87
C ARG A 150 0.74 12.47 -8.01
N LEU A 151 1.05 12.65 -6.72
CA LEU A 151 1.20 11.54 -5.79
C LEU A 151 -0.12 10.76 -5.64
N ASP A 152 -1.27 11.44 -5.61
CA ASP A 152 -2.60 10.81 -5.63
C ASP A 152 -2.83 9.99 -6.92
N GLU A 153 -2.34 10.47 -8.07
CA GLU A 153 -2.42 9.76 -9.34
C GLU A 153 -1.55 8.49 -9.33
N TYR A 154 -0.31 8.57 -8.85
CA TYR A 154 0.55 7.40 -8.70
C TYR A 154 -0.01 6.38 -7.71
N GLU A 155 -0.52 6.84 -6.58
CA GLU A 155 -1.18 5.97 -5.61
C GLU A 155 -2.39 5.27 -6.23
N ARG A 156 -3.18 5.97 -7.06
CA ARG A 156 -4.28 5.34 -7.81
C ARG A 156 -3.80 4.33 -8.85
N LEU A 157 -2.71 4.60 -9.55
CA LEU A 157 -2.14 3.67 -10.53
C LEU A 157 -1.61 2.41 -9.85
N LEU A 158 -0.86 2.56 -8.76
CA LEU A 158 -0.40 1.47 -7.90
C LEU A 158 -1.58 0.64 -7.38
N LEU A 159 -2.60 1.31 -6.84
CA LEU A 159 -3.82 0.63 -6.38
C LEU A 159 -4.56 -0.06 -7.52
N ARG A 160 -4.55 0.49 -8.73
CA ARG A 160 -5.14 -0.14 -9.91
C ARG A 160 -4.38 -1.41 -10.27
N GLU A 161 -3.06 -1.38 -10.34
CA GLU A 161 -2.26 -2.60 -10.58
C GLU A 161 -2.49 -3.65 -9.48
N LEU A 162 -2.67 -3.24 -8.22
CA LEU A 162 -2.98 -4.14 -7.10
C LEU A 162 -4.43 -4.66 -7.10
N VAL A 163 -5.37 -3.96 -7.77
CA VAL A 163 -6.80 -4.31 -7.85
C VAL A 163 -7.17 -4.98 -9.18
N ASP A 164 -6.33 -4.84 -10.22
CA ASP A 164 -6.36 -5.56 -11.50
C ASP A 164 -5.42 -6.82 -11.58
N PRO A 165 -5.34 -7.72 -10.57
CA PRO A 165 -4.95 -9.10 -10.86
C PRO A 165 -5.94 -9.78 -11.82
N ALA A 166 -7.16 -9.22 -11.96
CA ALA A 166 -8.25 -9.83 -12.70
C ALA A 166 -8.01 -9.96 -14.22
N GLU A 167 -7.13 -9.14 -14.81
CA GLU A 167 -6.78 -9.25 -16.24
C GLU A 167 -5.53 -10.12 -16.50
N THR A 168 -4.73 -10.45 -15.48
CA THR A 168 -3.60 -11.39 -15.59
C THR A 168 -3.95 -12.84 -15.20
N LEU A 169 -5.22 -13.10 -14.84
CA LEU A 169 -5.72 -14.42 -14.43
C LEU A 169 -5.80 -15.47 -15.55
N GLU A 170 -5.40 -15.19 -16.78
CA GLU A 170 -5.51 -16.19 -17.85
C GLU A 170 -4.43 -17.27 -17.87
N GLN A 171 -3.31 -17.20 -17.12
CA GLN A 171 -2.24 -18.22 -17.27
C GLN A 171 -1.42 -18.65 -16.03
N LYS A 172 -1.91 -18.53 -14.78
CA LYS A 172 -1.19 -19.13 -13.63
C LYS A 172 -2.05 -20.09 -12.81
N ASN A 173 -1.47 -21.24 -12.49
CA ASN A 173 -2.12 -22.34 -11.78
C ASN A 173 -2.61 -21.91 -10.39
N ILE A 174 -3.81 -22.34 -10.05
CA ILE A 174 -4.61 -21.97 -8.88
C ILE A 174 -3.88 -22.25 -7.55
N GLU A 175 -2.99 -23.24 -7.54
CA GLU A 175 -2.25 -23.67 -6.34
C GLU A 175 -1.12 -22.70 -5.92
N ASP A 176 -0.49 -22.02 -6.89
CA ASP A 176 0.57 -21.04 -6.62
C ASP A 176 -0.01 -19.71 -6.11
N VAL A 177 -1.20 -19.35 -6.61
CA VAL A 177 -1.96 -18.15 -6.19
C VAL A 177 -2.46 -18.28 -4.76
N GLU A 178 -2.94 -19.46 -4.35
CA GLU A 178 -3.33 -19.69 -2.95
C GLU A 178 -2.12 -19.64 -2.01
N ARG A 179 -0.95 -20.10 -2.47
CA ARG A 179 0.29 -20.07 -1.68
C ARG A 179 0.86 -18.65 -1.54
N GLU A 180 0.93 -17.88 -2.63
CA GLU A 180 1.34 -16.46 -2.61
C GLU A 180 0.36 -15.58 -1.85
N ALA A 181 -0.96 -15.80 -1.96
CA ALA A 181 -1.95 -15.08 -1.17
C ALA A 181 -1.84 -15.39 0.32
N LEU A 182 -1.49 -16.63 0.69
CA LEU A 182 -1.18 -17.00 2.07
C LEU A 182 0.14 -16.38 2.55
N GLU A 183 1.16 -16.29 1.71
CA GLU A 183 2.44 -15.65 2.04
C GLU A 183 2.29 -14.13 2.18
N HIS A 184 1.61 -13.45 1.27
CA HIS A 184 1.31 -12.01 1.38
C HIS A 184 0.41 -11.72 2.59
N ALA A 185 -0.55 -12.59 2.91
CA ALA A 185 -1.33 -12.48 4.13
C ALA A 185 -0.46 -12.69 5.39
N LYS A 186 0.52 -13.61 5.34
CA LYS A 186 1.47 -13.85 6.44
C LYS A 186 2.45 -12.69 6.60
N ASP A 187 2.98 -12.12 5.51
CA ASP A 187 3.90 -11.00 5.54
C ASP A 187 3.19 -9.69 5.92
N PHE A 188 1.95 -9.47 5.48
CA PHE A 188 1.12 -8.38 5.97
C PHE A 188 0.85 -8.51 7.48
N VAL A 189 0.58 -9.74 7.97
CA VAL A 189 0.43 -10.02 9.40
C VAL A 189 1.76 -9.93 10.15
N ARG A 190 2.91 -10.16 9.51
CA ARG A 190 4.24 -10.08 10.12
C ARG A 190 4.74 -8.63 10.24
N THR A 191 4.48 -7.81 9.22
CA THR A 191 4.87 -6.39 9.15
C THR A 191 3.96 -5.52 10.01
N PHE A 192 2.65 -5.75 10.00
CA PHE A 192 1.69 -4.97 10.79
C PHE A 192 1.21 -5.68 12.07
N GLY A 193 1.81 -6.82 12.42
CA GLY A 193 1.42 -7.62 13.59
C GLY A 193 2.06 -7.21 14.92
N LYS A 194 2.98 -6.24 14.91
CA LYS A 194 3.70 -5.82 16.13
C LYS A 194 3.01 -4.72 16.93
N GLU A 195 2.10 -3.96 16.35
CA GLU A 195 1.15 -3.16 17.13
C GLU A 195 -0.10 -3.99 17.40
N SER A 196 0.06 -4.95 18.32
CA SER A 196 -1.06 -5.63 18.93
C SER A 196 -1.87 -4.61 19.73
N VAL A 197 -2.84 -3.96 19.10
CA VAL A 197 -4.04 -3.62 19.85
C VAL A 197 -4.59 -4.96 20.33
N SER A 198 -4.51 -5.21 21.63
CA SER A 198 -5.10 -6.38 22.26
C SER A 198 -6.62 -6.28 22.12
N ILE A 199 -7.16 -6.63 20.96
CA ILE A 199 -8.60 -6.80 20.71
C ILE A 199 -9.02 -8.17 21.28
N ARG A 200 -8.57 -8.51 22.50
CA ARG A 200 -8.97 -9.73 23.20
C ARG A 200 -10.02 -9.48 24.26
N ASP A 201 -10.28 -8.21 24.61
CA ASP A 201 -11.18 -7.84 25.71
C ASP A 201 -12.41 -6.99 25.29
N MET A 202 -12.89 -7.12 24.05
CA MET A 202 -14.08 -6.36 23.61
C MET A 202 -15.38 -7.20 23.67
N VAL A 203 -15.78 -7.35 24.94
CA VAL A 203 -17.12 -7.40 25.55
C VAL A 203 -18.12 -8.47 25.11
N SER A 204 -18.56 -9.22 26.12
CA SER A 204 -19.78 -10.04 26.22
C SER A 204 -21.05 -9.25 25.87
N ASP A 205 -22.01 -9.95 25.27
CA ASP A 205 -23.32 -9.48 24.80
C ASP A 205 -24.04 -8.51 25.76
N GLY A 206 -24.55 -7.41 25.19
CA GLY A 206 -25.62 -6.58 25.76
C GLY A 206 -25.17 -5.29 26.45
N ASP A 207 -25.22 -4.15 25.74
CA ASP A 207 -25.57 -2.79 26.24
C ASP A 207 -25.52 -1.79 25.06
N GLU A 208 -26.58 -0.98 24.85
CA GLU A 208 -26.65 0.00 23.74
C GLU A 208 -25.60 1.12 23.85
N GLU A 209 -25.21 1.52 25.06
CA GLU A 209 -24.16 2.54 25.29
C GLU A 209 -22.78 2.11 24.76
N LYS A 210 -22.52 0.79 24.66
CA LYS A 210 -21.26 0.26 24.14
C LYS A 210 -21.20 0.32 22.60
N LYS A 211 -22.34 0.31 21.90
CA LYS A 211 -22.37 0.43 20.44
C LYS A 211 -21.95 1.81 19.96
N ASP A 212 -22.40 2.86 20.64
CA ASP A 212 -21.97 4.23 20.34
C ASP A 212 -20.49 4.43 20.63
N SER A 213 -19.97 3.81 21.71
CA SER A 213 -18.54 3.77 22.00
C SER A 213 -17.75 3.05 20.90
N LEU A 214 -18.22 1.89 20.42
CA LEU A 214 -17.59 1.15 19.32
C LEU A 214 -17.57 1.94 18.01
N ILE A 215 -18.69 2.56 17.63
CA ILE A 215 -18.77 3.37 16.41
C ILE A 215 -17.81 4.58 16.51
N LYS A 216 -17.75 5.23 17.68
CA LYS A 216 -16.84 6.35 17.94
C LYS A 216 -15.37 5.90 17.94
N GLN A 217 -15.06 4.71 18.42
CA GLN A 217 -13.70 4.16 18.38
C GLN A 217 -13.29 3.80 16.95
N LEU A 218 -14.17 3.15 16.19
CA LEU A 218 -13.91 2.79 14.80
C LEU A 218 -13.76 4.01 13.88
N SER A 219 -14.45 5.12 14.17
CA SER A 219 -14.34 6.34 13.37
C SER A 219 -13.01 7.08 13.56
N VAL A 220 -12.35 6.91 14.71
CA VAL A 220 -11.03 7.50 15.02
C VAL A 220 -9.89 6.67 14.40
N MET A 221 -10.13 5.39 14.09
CA MET A 221 -9.12 4.49 13.53
C MET A 221 -8.71 4.85 12.09
N THR A 222 -7.43 4.66 11.79
CA THR A 222 -6.90 4.78 10.43
C THR A 222 -7.45 3.66 9.53
N VAL A 223 -7.36 3.83 8.21
CA VAL A 223 -7.86 2.83 7.25
C VAL A 223 -7.21 1.44 7.47
N PRO A 224 -5.88 1.31 7.65
CA PRO A 224 -5.26 0.00 7.94
C PRO A 224 -5.77 -0.63 9.25
N GLN A 225 -5.95 0.16 10.30
CA GLN A 225 -6.49 -0.32 11.58
C GLN A 225 -7.92 -0.82 11.42
N ARG A 226 -8.76 -0.11 10.65
CA ARG A 226 -10.11 -0.58 10.33
C ARG A 226 -10.12 -1.85 9.49
N VAL A 227 -9.18 -2.01 8.55
CA VAL A 227 -9.01 -3.27 7.80
C VAL A 227 -8.64 -4.42 8.74
N GLN A 228 -7.70 -4.20 9.67
CA GLN A 228 -7.35 -5.22 10.67
C GLN A 228 -8.54 -5.55 11.59
N ALA A 229 -9.29 -4.54 12.03
CA ALA A 229 -10.49 -4.70 12.84
C ALA A 229 -11.60 -5.45 12.07
N ALA A 230 -11.74 -5.24 10.76
CA ALA A 230 -12.67 -6.00 9.92
C ALA A 230 -12.32 -7.50 9.85
N ILE A 231 -11.02 -7.83 9.77
CA ILE A 231 -10.55 -9.22 9.67
C ILE A 231 -10.62 -9.91 11.04
N LYS A 232 -10.13 -9.28 12.11
CA LYS A 232 -9.96 -9.88 13.44
C LYS A 232 -11.11 -9.62 14.40
N GLY A 233 -11.93 -8.60 14.14
CA GLY A 233 -12.98 -8.12 15.04
C GLY A 233 -14.16 -9.07 15.21
N ASN A 234 -15.02 -8.72 16.17
CA ASN A 234 -16.26 -9.43 16.47
C ASN A 234 -17.33 -9.12 15.39
N ARG A 235 -18.49 -9.78 15.52
CA ARG A 235 -19.63 -9.59 14.61
C ARG A 235 -20.11 -8.14 14.55
N GLU A 236 -20.15 -7.43 15.68
CA GLU A 236 -20.63 -6.05 15.74
C GLU A 236 -19.70 -5.06 15.03
N VAL A 237 -18.39 -5.25 15.17
CA VAL A 237 -17.37 -4.49 14.44
C VAL A 237 -17.54 -4.69 12.94
N ARG A 238 -17.69 -5.94 12.47
CA ARG A 238 -17.96 -6.24 11.05
C ARG A 238 -19.26 -5.63 10.55
N GLN A 239 -20.32 -5.69 11.36
CA GLN A 239 -21.63 -5.12 11.02
C GLN A 239 -21.58 -3.59 10.87
N THR A 240 -20.70 -2.92 11.61
CA THR A 240 -20.44 -1.49 11.46
C THR A 240 -19.57 -1.22 10.23
N LEU A 241 -18.43 -1.92 10.11
CA LEU A 241 -17.42 -1.70 9.07
C LEU A 241 -17.86 -2.12 7.66
N ILE A 242 -18.88 -2.97 7.50
CA ILE A 242 -19.41 -3.32 6.18
C ILE A 242 -20.00 -2.11 5.44
N ARG A 243 -20.43 -1.08 6.18
CA ARG A 243 -20.98 0.17 5.64
C ARG A 243 -19.94 1.28 5.51
N ASP A 244 -18.67 0.96 5.69
CA ASP A 244 -17.61 1.96 5.64
C ASP A 244 -17.57 2.68 4.29
N ALA A 245 -17.22 3.98 4.33
CA ALA A 245 -17.06 4.79 3.13
C ALA A 245 -15.88 4.29 2.27
N ASN A 246 -14.83 3.74 2.91
CA ASN A 246 -13.69 3.18 2.21
C ASN A 246 -13.97 1.74 1.77
N LYS A 247 -13.89 1.51 0.45
CA LYS A 247 -14.16 0.21 -0.18
C LYS A 247 -13.26 -0.91 0.33
N LEU A 248 -12.01 -0.61 0.69
CA LEU A 248 -11.05 -1.60 1.17
C LEU A 248 -11.49 -2.20 2.49
N VAL A 249 -12.00 -1.37 3.40
CA VAL A 249 -12.51 -1.80 4.72
C VAL A 249 -13.73 -2.69 4.54
N SER A 250 -14.72 -2.26 3.76
CA SER A 250 -15.95 -3.04 3.52
C SER A 250 -15.67 -4.36 2.79
N SER A 251 -14.69 -4.39 1.89
CA SER A 251 -14.26 -5.61 1.21
C SER A 251 -13.51 -6.56 2.14
N ALA A 252 -12.70 -6.02 3.07
CA ALA A 252 -12.01 -6.81 4.09
C ALA A 252 -12.97 -7.53 5.03
N VAL A 253 -14.15 -6.93 5.32
CA VAL A 253 -15.20 -7.60 6.11
C VAL A 253 -15.69 -8.87 5.41
N ILE A 254 -15.97 -8.81 4.10
CA ILE A 254 -16.43 -9.98 3.32
C ILE A 254 -15.34 -11.04 3.20
N LYS A 255 -14.07 -10.64 3.10
CA LYS A 255 -12.92 -11.55 3.05
C LYS A 255 -12.47 -12.07 4.43
N SER A 256 -13.14 -11.67 5.51
CA SER A 256 -12.79 -12.11 6.86
C SER A 256 -13.01 -13.62 6.99
N PRO A 257 -12.05 -14.40 7.53
CA PRO A 257 -12.22 -15.84 7.74
C PRO A 257 -13.26 -16.16 8.83
N ARG A 258 -13.73 -15.15 9.57
CA ARG A 258 -14.73 -15.28 10.65
C ARG A 258 -16.13 -14.88 10.21
N ILE A 259 -16.35 -14.57 8.94
CA ILE A 259 -17.66 -14.22 8.43
C ILE A 259 -18.56 -15.47 8.40
N THR A 260 -19.78 -15.31 8.88
CA THR A 260 -20.78 -16.38 8.88
C THR A 260 -21.77 -16.22 7.73
N GLU A 261 -22.36 -17.33 7.29
CA GLU A 261 -23.37 -17.31 6.23
C GLU A 261 -24.59 -16.45 6.61
N ALA A 262 -24.97 -16.41 7.89
CA ALA A 262 -26.05 -15.56 8.39
C ALA A 262 -25.73 -14.05 8.26
N GLU A 263 -24.47 -13.65 8.45
CA GLU A 263 -24.03 -12.28 8.19
C GLU A 263 -24.11 -11.95 6.70
N VAL A 264 -23.70 -12.87 5.83
CA VAL A 264 -23.77 -12.69 4.37
C VAL A 264 -25.22 -12.60 3.87
N GLU A 265 -26.12 -13.44 4.39
CA GLU A 265 -27.57 -13.35 4.13
C GLU A 265 -28.09 -11.95 4.49
N PHE A 266 -27.69 -11.43 5.66
CA PHE A 266 -28.06 -10.09 6.09
C PHE A 266 -27.47 -9.00 5.16
N TYR A 267 -26.18 -9.07 4.83
CA TYR A 267 -25.50 -8.10 3.98
C TYR A 267 -26.05 -8.08 2.55
N SER A 268 -26.39 -9.24 1.97
CA SER A 268 -26.96 -9.33 0.61
C SER A 268 -28.26 -8.53 0.44
N ASN A 269 -29.05 -8.38 1.52
CA ASN A 269 -30.31 -7.63 1.52
C ASN A 269 -30.11 -6.12 1.75
N MET A 270 -28.92 -5.68 2.17
CA MET A 270 -28.66 -4.28 2.50
C MET A 270 -28.48 -3.42 1.24
N ARG A 271 -29.33 -2.39 1.11
CA ARG A 271 -29.30 -1.43 -0.01
C ARG A 271 -28.25 -0.32 0.14
N SER A 272 -27.65 -0.22 1.32
CA SER A 272 -26.62 0.79 1.65
C SER A 272 -25.21 0.35 1.29
N LEU A 273 -25.01 -0.92 0.89
CA LEU A 273 -23.67 -1.45 0.63
C LEU A 273 -23.13 -1.01 -0.73
N ASN A 274 -21.81 -0.99 -0.82
CA ASN A 274 -21.12 -0.74 -2.08
C ASN A 274 -21.38 -1.90 -3.08
N SER A 275 -21.50 -1.58 -4.37
CA SER A 275 -21.69 -2.59 -5.42
C SER A 275 -20.57 -3.63 -5.47
N GLU A 276 -19.35 -3.26 -5.07
CA GLU A 276 -18.20 -4.18 -5.06
C GLU A 276 -18.31 -5.26 -3.96
N VAL A 277 -18.86 -4.90 -2.81
CA VAL A 277 -19.18 -5.83 -1.72
C VAL A 277 -20.22 -6.85 -2.20
N ILE A 278 -21.26 -6.37 -2.87
CA ILE A 278 -22.32 -7.21 -3.45
C ILE A 278 -21.77 -8.13 -4.54
N ARG A 279 -20.86 -7.63 -5.39
CA ARG A 279 -20.15 -8.43 -6.39
C ARG A 279 -19.32 -9.53 -5.74
N SER A 280 -18.56 -9.21 -4.70
CA SER A 280 -17.74 -10.18 -3.96
C SER A 280 -18.60 -11.30 -3.35
N ILE A 281 -19.79 -10.96 -2.83
CA ILE A 281 -20.75 -11.96 -2.36
C ILE A 281 -21.21 -12.87 -3.50
N ALA A 282 -21.51 -12.30 -4.67
CA ALA A 282 -21.99 -13.05 -5.82
C ALA A 282 -20.93 -13.94 -6.50
N LEU A 283 -19.63 -13.66 -6.30
CA LEU A 283 -18.53 -14.47 -6.84
C LEU A 283 -18.21 -15.69 -5.98
N ASN A 284 -18.59 -15.69 -4.70
CA ASN A 284 -18.29 -16.79 -3.78
C ASN A 284 -19.21 -18.00 -4.04
N ARG A 285 -18.64 -19.11 -4.49
CA ARG A 285 -19.40 -20.32 -4.85
C ARG A 285 -20.19 -20.93 -3.68
N GLU A 286 -19.68 -20.84 -2.46
CA GLU A 286 -20.33 -21.40 -1.27
C GLU A 286 -21.64 -20.66 -0.98
N TRP A 287 -21.60 -19.33 -0.96
CA TRP A 287 -22.78 -18.48 -0.71
C TRP A 287 -23.80 -18.55 -1.85
N MET A 288 -23.32 -18.78 -3.08
CA MET A 288 -24.15 -18.99 -4.25
C MET A 288 -24.88 -20.35 -4.28
N SER A 289 -24.69 -21.21 -3.27
CA SER A 289 -25.53 -22.38 -3.03
C SER A 289 -26.83 -22.02 -2.28
N ASN A 290 -26.82 -20.94 -1.49
CA ASN A 290 -27.94 -20.55 -0.65
C ASN A 290 -28.97 -19.72 -1.43
N TYR A 291 -30.18 -20.26 -1.54
CA TYR A 291 -31.30 -19.64 -2.24
C TYR A 291 -31.62 -18.23 -1.72
N LYS A 292 -31.56 -18.00 -0.41
CA LYS A 292 -31.92 -16.70 0.17
C LYS A 292 -30.93 -15.61 -0.21
N ILE A 293 -29.63 -15.94 -0.25
CA ILE A 293 -28.60 -15.01 -0.72
C ILE A 293 -28.85 -14.67 -2.19
N ILE A 294 -29.12 -15.67 -3.04
CA ILE A 294 -29.48 -15.46 -4.46
C ILE A 294 -30.70 -14.54 -4.59
N HIS A 295 -31.78 -14.82 -3.85
CA HIS A 295 -33.01 -14.04 -3.84
C HIS A 295 -32.77 -12.59 -3.44
N ASN A 296 -32.01 -12.36 -2.36
CA ASN A 296 -31.67 -11.03 -1.87
C ASN A 296 -30.82 -10.26 -2.89
N LEU A 297 -29.82 -10.90 -3.50
CA LEU A 297 -28.97 -10.28 -4.52
C LEU A 297 -29.78 -9.82 -5.73
N VAL A 298 -30.68 -10.64 -6.27
CA VAL A 298 -31.51 -10.25 -7.44
C VAL A 298 -32.44 -9.08 -7.11
N LYS A 299 -32.93 -9.03 -5.86
CA LYS A 299 -33.82 -7.96 -5.39
C LYS A 299 -33.08 -6.65 -5.08
N ASN A 300 -31.79 -6.71 -4.82
CA ASN A 300 -31.02 -5.54 -4.38
C ASN A 300 -30.68 -4.62 -5.57
N PRO A 301 -31.06 -3.32 -5.55
CA PRO A 301 -30.77 -2.38 -6.63
C PRO A 301 -29.27 -2.11 -6.84
N ARG A 302 -28.43 -2.42 -5.84
CA ARG A 302 -26.97 -2.25 -5.94
C ARG A 302 -26.26 -3.43 -6.58
N THR A 303 -26.97 -4.53 -6.82
CA THR A 303 -26.41 -5.68 -7.55
C THR A 303 -26.25 -5.31 -9.02
N PRO A 304 -25.04 -5.45 -9.59
CA PRO A 304 -24.80 -5.25 -11.01
C PRO A 304 -25.79 -6.06 -11.86
N ILE A 305 -26.34 -5.43 -12.92
CA ILE A 305 -27.44 -5.99 -13.71
C ILE A 305 -27.04 -7.32 -14.36
N ASP A 306 -25.79 -7.45 -14.80
CA ASP A 306 -25.22 -8.65 -15.38
C ASP A 306 -25.27 -9.85 -14.41
N ILE A 307 -24.96 -9.62 -13.14
CA ILE A 307 -25.05 -10.64 -12.08
C ILE A 307 -26.51 -11.00 -11.85
N SER A 308 -27.36 -10.00 -11.65
CA SER A 308 -28.80 -10.23 -11.39
C SER A 308 -29.48 -11.02 -12.51
N LEU A 309 -29.16 -10.73 -13.78
CA LEU A 309 -29.70 -11.47 -14.92
C LEU A 309 -29.22 -12.93 -14.97
N LYS A 310 -27.97 -13.21 -14.59
CA LYS A 310 -27.43 -14.59 -14.49
C LYS A 310 -28.08 -15.38 -13.35
N LEU A 311 -28.45 -14.71 -12.26
CA LEU A 311 -29.07 -15.32 -11.09
C LEU A 311 -30.58 -15.50 -11.23
N LEU A 312 -31.22 -14.70 -12.07
CA LEU A 312 -32.67 -14.69 -12.25
C LEU A 312 -33.28 -16.09 -12.55
N PRO A 313 -32.69 -16.94 -13.42
CA PRO A 313 -33.22 -18.29 -13.68
C PRO A 313 -33.20 -19.23 -12.48
N ARG A 314 -32.41 -18.92 -11.44
CA ARG A 314 -32.28 -19.74 -10.22
C ARG A 314 -33.39 -19.44 -9.19
N LEU A 315 -34.25 -18.45 -9.44
CA LEU A 315 -35.36 -18.12 -8.56
C LEU A 315 -36.59 -18.99 -8.80
N VAL A 316 -37.37 -19.22 -7.74
CA VAL A 316 -38.66 -19.92 -7.84
C VAL A 316 -39.71 -19.00 -8.49
N GLN A 317 -40.65 -19.59 -9.22
CA GLN A 317 -41.70 -18.86 -9.95
C GLN A 317 -42.47 -17.85 -9.09
N ARG A 318 -42.75 -18.20 -7.82
CA ARG A 318 -43.43 -17.31 -6.87
C ARG A 318 -42.68 -15.99 -6.70
N ASP A 319 -41.37 -16.08 -6.53
CA ASP A 319 -40.51 -14.93 -6.25
C ASP A 319 -40.24 -14.14 -7.52
N MET A 320 -40.13 -14.79 -8.69
CA MET A 320 -40.09 -14.10 -9.98
C MET A 320 -41.34 -13.24 -10.23
N LYS A 321 -42.52 -13.73 -9.84
CA LYS A 321 -43.77 -12.97 -9.92
C LYS A 321 -43.75 -11.75 -8.99
N GLN A 322 -43.19 -11.90 -7.79
CA GLN A 322 -43.05 -10.78 -6.84
C GLN A 322 -42.06 -9.72 -7.35
N LEU A 323 -40.96 -10.13 -8.00
CA LEU A 323 -39.98 -9.21 -8.59
C LEU A 323 -40.58 -8.36 -9.72
N GLU A 324 -41.57 -8.85 -10.47
CA GLU A 324 -42.27 -8.03 -11.47
C GLU A 324 -42.93 -6.79 -10.83
N MET A 325 -43.46 -6.95 -9.61
CA MET A 325 -44.22 -5.90 -8.92
C MET A 325 -43.34 -4.96 -8.07
N ASP A 326 -42.11 -5.35 -7.77
CA ASP A 326 -41.21 -4.59 -6.89
C ASP A 326 -40.55 -3.42 -7.65
N LYS A 327 -41.02 -2.19 -7.41
CA LYS A 327 -40.45 -0.96 -8.00
C LYS A 327 -39.02 -0.67 -7.56
N GLY A 328 -38.52 -1.32 -6.50
CA GLY A 328 -37.15 -1.19 -6.02
C GLY A 328 -36.11 -1.95 -6.85
N VAL A 329 -36.54 -2.79 -7.80
CA VAL A 329 -35.67 -3.59 -8.66
C VAL A 329 -35.54 -2.92 -10.04
N PRO A 330 -34.34 -2.88 -10.66
CA PRO A 330 -34.16 -2.32 -12.01
C PRO A 330 -35.14 -2.86 -13.06
N ASP A 331 -35.65 -1.96 -13.92
CA ASP A 331 -36.67 -2.25 -14.95
C ASP A 331 -36.31 -3.43 -15.87
N ALA A 332 -35.02 -3.55 -16.24
CA ALA A 332 -34.53 -4.63 -17.08
C ALA A 332 -34.75 -6.01 -16.43
N ILE A 333 -34.53 -6.12 -15.12
CA ILE A 333 -34.73 -7.36 -14.36
C ILE A 333 -36.24 -7.65 -14.27
N ARG A 334 -37.08 -6.64 -13.96
CA ARG A 334 -38.55 -6.83 -13.89
C ARG A 334 -39.14 -7.32 -15.22
N ARG A 335 -38.72 -6.74 -16.34
CA ARG A 335 -39.17 -7.17 -17.68
C ARG A 335 -38.72 -8.59 -18.01
N THR A 336 -37.49 -8.95 -17.66
CA THR A 336 -36.94 -10.30 -17.91
C THR A 336 -37.63 -11.33 -17.03
N ALA A 337 -37.84 -11.03 -15.74
CA ALA A 337 -38.57 -11.88 -14.81
C ALA A 337 -40.00 -12.14 -15.31
N LYS A 338 -40.69 -11.07 -15.76
CA LYS A 338 -42.02 -11.15 -16.37
C LYS A 338 -42.09 -12.10 -17.57
N ARG A 339 -41.07 -12.04 -18.43
CA ARG A 339 -40.97 -12.92 -19.60
C ARG A 339 -40.81 -14.38 -19.17
N MET A 340 -39.88 -14.65 -18.26
CA MET A 340 -39.54 -16.00 -17.79
C MET A 340 -40.69 -16.69 -17.04
N TRP A 341 -41.38 -16.01 -16.13
CA TRP A 341 -42.48 -16.64 -15.39
C TRP A 341 -43.72 -16.87 -16.27
N LYS A 342 -43.98 -16.00 -17.25
CA LYS A 342 -45.08 -16.19 -18.21
C LYS A 342 -44.81 -17.31 -19.20
N SER A 343 -43.57 -17.49 -19.64
CA SER A 343 -43.20 -18.60 -20.51
C SER A 343 -43.26 -19.94 -19.78
N ALA A 344 -42.95 -19.98 -18.48
CA ALA A 344 -43.03 -21.18 -17.66
C ALA A 344 -44.46 -21.60 -17.26
N LYS A 345 -45.48 -20.81 -17.64
CA LYS A 345 -46.91 -21.10 -17.42
C LYS A 345 -47.58 -21.76 -18.64
N ARG A 346 -46.93 -21.74 -19.80
CA ARG A 346 -47.31 -22.53 -20.98
C ARG A 346 -46.67 -23.90 -20.87
#